data_AF-A0A8R1DVM4-F1
#
_entry.id   AF-A0A8R1DVM4-F1
#
_cell.length_a   1.000
_cell.length_b   1.000
_cell.length_c   1.000
_cell.angle_alpha   90.00
_cell.angle_beta   90.00
_cell.angle_gamma   90.00
#
_symmetry.space_group_name_H-M   'P 1'
#
loop_
_entity.id
_entity.type
_entity.pdbx_description
1 polymer ?
#
loop_
_entity_poly.entity_id
_entity_poly.type
_entity_poly.pdbx_seq_one_letter_code
_entity_poly.pdbx_strand_id
1 'polypeptide(L)'
;MRCQIAILFSLVLSVWAGFVKVTLGESGNCKKYVSESGMLQVSAVKLLFLNKNHKIIRIIACKMGQQTSNIVTATCNENYDPREAKVLLSIRAVSDVLYAMNDIEYRYNENAMRMIQYKTYNPEKSQKRPFNAKAHLYIRKLEVKGDGTDIVTYDAGDNGCFTSWPNYMIADHGIYTFVDKVGYTRVYFDPAVPGEYLMPN
;
A
#
# COMPACT_ATOMS: atom_id res chain seq x y z
N MET A 1 6.70 -9.24 62.89
CA MET A 1 5.88 -9.09 61.67
C MET A 1 6.81 -8.74 60.52
N ARG A 2 7.05 -9.65 59.58
CA ARG A 2 7.85 -9.40 58.37
C ARG A 2 6.89 -9.44 57.18
N CYS A 3 6.64 -8.30 56.57
CA CYS A 3 5.82 -8.18 55.37
C CYS A 3 6.73 -8.44 54.16
N GLN A 4 6.61 -9.61 53.54
CA GLN A 4 7.22 -9.89 52.25
C GLN A 4 6.24 -9.45 51.15
N ILE A 5 6.57 -8.34 50.48
CA ILE A 5 5.86 -7.90 49.29
C ILE A 5 6.38 -8.73 48.12
N ALA A 6 5.56 -9.66 47.64
CA ALA A 6 5.80 -10.39 46.41
C ALA A 6 5.63 -9.44 45.21
N ILE A 7 6.74 -9.06 44.58
CA ILE A 7 6.72 -8.31 43.32
C ILE A 7 6.43 -9.34 42.22
N LEU A 8 5.17 -9.37 41.75
CA LEU A 8 4.84 -10.01 40.48
C LEU A 8 5.50 -9.22 39.35
N PHE A 9 6.64 -9.72 38.87
CA PHE A 9 7.16 -9.35 37.56
C PHE A 9 6.23 -9.95 36.50
N SER A 10 5.25 -9.17 36.05
CA SER A 10 4.62 -9.43 34.75
C SER A 10 5.70 -9.24 33.69
N LEU A 11 6.28 -10.34 33.25
CA LEU A 11 7.05 -10.39 32.00
C LEU A 11 6.07 -10.00 30.88
N VAL A 12 6.04 -8.71 30.54
CA VAL A 12 5.57 -8.28 29.23
C VAL A 12 6.60 -8.82 28.26
N LEU A 13 6.37 -10.04 27.75
CA LEU A 13 7.01 -10.51 26.53
C LEU A 13 6.71 -9.43 25.48
N SER A 14 7.65 -8.52 25.30
CA SER A 14 7.66 -7.59 24.18
C SER A 14 7.60 -8.48 22.95
N VAL A 15 6.44 -8.57 22.31
CA VAL A 15 6.30 -9.28 21.04
C VAL A 15 7.10 -8.45 20.05
N TRP A 16 8.32 -8.87 19.78
CA TRP A 16 9.19 -8.23 18.81
C TRP A 16 8.54 -8.42 17.44
N ALA A 17 7.95 -7.35 16.93
CA ALA A 17 7.18 -7.39 15.69
C ALA A 17 7.83 -6.47 14.67
N GLY A 18 8.05 -7.01 13.47
CA GLY A 18 8.46 -6.19 12.34
C GLY A 18 7.37 -5.20 11.96
N PHE A 19 7.74 -4.15 11.22
CA PHE A 19 6.79 -3.15 10.75
C PHE A 19 7.05 -2.70 9.32
N VAL A 20 5.99 -2.20 8.71
CA VAL A 20 6.02 -1.37 7.52
C VAL A 20 5.47 -0.01 7.87
N LYS A 21 6.20 1.05 7.52
CA LYS A 21 5.77 2.44 7.67
C LYS A 21 5.80 3.13 6.32
N VAL A 22 4.64 3.62 5.91
CA VAL A 22 4.42 4.38 4.68
C VAL A 22 4.26 5.84 5.08
N THR A 23 5.12 6.70 4.56
CA THR A 23 5.01 8.16 4.71
C THR A 23 4.48 8.74 3.41
N LEU A 24 3.33 9.39 3.48
CA LEU A 24 2.72 10.10 2.37
C LEU A 24 3.33 11.50 2.28
N GLY A 25 3.52 11.99 1.06
CA GLY A 25 4.11 13.31 0.82
C GLY A 25 3.05 14.35 0.43
N GLU A 26 3.15 15.55 1.00
CA GLU A 26 2.32 16.71 0.63
C GLU A 26 3.14 17.98 0.31
N SER A 27 4.48 17.87 0.30
CA SER A 27 5.39 19.03 0.26
C SER A 27 6.10 19.21 -1.08
N GLY A 28 6.44 20.46 -1.41
CA GLY A 28 7.28 20.82 -2.56
C GLY A 28 6.52 20.90 -3.89
N ASN A 29 7.24 20.70 -5.00
CA ASN A 29 6.70 20.85 -6.37
C ASN A 29 5.56 19.87 -6.72
N CYS A 30 5.37 18.83 -5.91
CA CYS A 30 4.34 17.80 -6.09
C CYS A 30 2.98 18.16 -5.50
N LYS A 31 2.89 19.24 -4.70
CA LYS A 31 1.64 19.67 -4.05
C LYS A 31 0.48 19.83 -5.04
N LYS A 32 0.74 20.24 -6.29
CA LYS A 32 -0.28 20.38 -7.33
C LYS A 32 -0.95 19.07 -7.77
N TYR A 33 -0.33 17.91 -7.51
CA TYR A 33 -0.86 16.59 -7.89
C TYR A 33 -1.51 15.84 -6.72
N VAL A 34 -1.35 16.37 -5.50
CA VAL A 34 -1.87 15.81 -4.25
C VAL A 34 -2.70 16.83 -3.47
N SER A 35 -3.09 17.95 -4.10
CA SER A 35 -3.83 19.03 -3.44
C SER A 35 -5.26 18.62 -3.08
N GLU A 36 -5.75 17.51 -3.62
CA GLU A 36 -6.99 16.86 -3.23
C GLU A 36 -6.68 15.48 -2.59
N SER A 37 -5.71 15.47 -1.67
CA SER A 37 -5.37 14.28 -0.87
C SER A 37 -6.59 13.81 -0.06
N GLY A 38 -6.70 12.49 0.11
CA GLY A 38 -7.82 11.87 0.85
C GLY A 38 -8.84 11.10 0.00
N MET A 39 -8.73 11.16 -1.33
CA MET A 39 -9.56 10.32 -2.20
C MET A 39 -9.06 8.87 -2.27
N LEU A 40 -7.74 8.65 -2.15
CA LEU A 40 -7.11 7.33 -2.07
C LEU A 40 -6.53 7.09 -0.67
N GLN A 41 -6.55 5.84 -0.22
CA GLN A 41 -5.91 5.46 1.03
C GLN A 41 -5.31 4.05 0.95
N VAL A 42 -4.21 3.83 1.68
CA VAL A 42 -3.72 2.48 1.95
C VAL A 42 -4.74 1.76 2.84
N SER A 43 -5.23 0.63 2.39
CA SER A 43 -6.22 -0.20 3.09
C SER A 43 -5.62 -1.45 3.71
N ALA A 44 -4.56 -1.97 3.12
CA ALA A 44 -3.84 -3.13 3.63
C ALA A 44 -2.39 -3.10 3.19
N VAL A 45 -1.54 -3.71 4.00
CA VAL A 45 -0.13 -3.93 3.72
C VAL A 45 0.17 -5.42 3.84
N LYS A 46 0.86 -5.97 2.84
CA LYS A 46 1.36 -7.34 2.87
C LYS A 46 2.83 -7.36 2.49
N LEU A 47 3.56 -8.34 3.00
CA LEU A 47 4.90 -8.65 2.53
C LEU A 47 4.84 -9.90 1.68
N LEU A 48 5.54 -9.87 0.57
CA LEU A 48 5.55 -10.90 -0.43
C LEU A 48 6.99 -11.37 -0.63
N PHE A 49 7.17 -12.68 -0.63
CA PHE A 49 8.46 -13.32 -0.87
C PHE A 49 8.34 -14.15 -2.14
N LEU A 50 9.35 -14.01 -3.00
CA LEU A 50 9.42 -14.68 -4.29
C LEU A 50 10.66 -15.57 -4.33
N ASN A 51 10.56 -16.70 -5.03
CA ASN A 51 11.76 -17.45 -5.40
C ASN A 51 12.45 -16.83 -6.64
N LYS A 52 13.58 -17.42 -7.04
CA LYS A 52 14.35 -17.00 -8.23
C LYS A 52 13.56 -17.03 -9.54
N ASN A 53 12.45 -17.77 -9.60
CA ASN A 53 11.57 -17.88 -10.76
C ASN A 53 10.34 -16.96 -10.66
N HIS A 54 10.37 -15.96 -9.76
CA HIS A 54 9.27 -15.02 -9.50
C HIS A 54 7.96 -15.68 -9.04
N LYS A 55 8.02 -16.92 -8.53
CA LYS A 55 6.85 -17.58 -7.92
C LYS A 55 6.70 -17.13 -6.48
N ILE A 56 5.46 -16.88 -6.08
CA ILE A 56 5.09 -16.60 -4.70
C ILE A 56 5.43 -17.81 -3.83
N ILE A 57 6.28 -17.60 -2.82
CA ILE A 57 6.63 -18.63 -1.83
C ILE A 57 6.00 -18.36 -0.47
N ARG A 58 5.77 -17.09 -0.14
CA ARG A 58 5.18 -16.68 1.14
C ARG A 58 4.54 -15.30 1.01
N ILE A 59 3.39 -15.13 1.67
CA ILE A 59 2.74 -13.84 1.87
C ILE A 59 2.49 -13.67 3.36
N ILE A 60 2.96 -12.55 3.92
CA ILE A 60 2.70 -12.16 5.31
C ILE A 60 1.69 -11.01 5.28
N ALA A 61 0.52 -11.23 5.88
CA ALA A 61 -0.47 -10.17 6.05
C ALA A 61 -0.11 -9.33 7.30
N CYS A 62 0.09 -8.03 7.11
CA CYS A 62 0.40 -7.15 8.22
C CYS A 62 -0.89 -6.56 8.81
N LYS A 63 -0.93 -6.45 10.14
CA LYS A 63 -2.03 -5.80 10.86
C LYS A 63 -1.85 -4.29 10.75
N MET A 64 -2.84 -3.62 10.17
CA MET A 64 -2.84 -2.16 10.09
C MET A 64 -2.84 -1.55 11.51
N GLY A 65 -1.97 -0.57 11.72
CA GLY A 65 -1.80 0.17 12.96
C GLY A 65 -2.32 1.60 12.84
N GLN A 66 -1.45 2.57 13.10
CA GLN A 66 -1.78 3.99 13.03
C GLN A 66 -1.93 4.44 11.58
N GLN A 67 -3.02 5.15 11.28
CA GLN A 67 -3.25 5.78 10.00
C GLN A 67 -3.63 7.25 10.22
N THR A 68 -2.73 8.15 9.87
CA THR A 68 -2.96 9.60 9.84
C THR A 68 -3.02 10.09 8.40
N SER A 69 -3.18 11.40 8.19
CA SER A 69 -3.13 12.00 6.84
C SER A 69 -1.82 11.72 6.12
N ASN A 70 -0.70 11.58 6.85
CA ASN A 70 0.64 11.53 6.27
C ASN A 70 1.42 10.26 6.61
N ILE A 71 0.92 9.41 7.51
CA ILE A 71 1.65 8.22 7.97
C ILE A 71 0.68 7.04 8.06
N VAL A 72 1.09 5.90 7.51
CA VAL A 72 0.42 4.61 7.68
C VAL A 72 1.43 3.63 8.26
N THR A 73 1.11 3.00 9.39
CA THR A 73 1.93 1.92 9.97
C THR A 73 1.18 0.60 9.91
N ALA A 74 1.92 -0.48 9.69
CA ALA A 74 1.41 -1.84 9.75
C ALA A 74 2.43 -2.73 10.45
N THR A 75 1.97 -3.59 11.36
CA THR A 75 2.80 -4.51 12.12
C THR A 75 2.68 -5.91 11.52
N CYS A 76 3.81 -6.58 11.30
CA CYS A 76 3.86 -7.91 10.70
C CYS A 76 4.44 -8.87 11.75
N ASN A 77 3.60 -9.77 12.27
CA ASN A 77 3.90 -10.62 13.44
C ASN A 77 4.70 -11.89 13.08
N GLU A 78 5.68 -11.76 12.21
CA GLU A 78 6.51 -12.86 11.73
C GLU A 78 7.96 -12.39 11.58
N ASN A 79 8.92 -13.32 11.68
CA ASN A 79 10.31 -13.02 11.39
C ASN A 79 10.57 -13.08 9.87
N TYR A 80 11.24 -12.05 9.35
CA TYR A 80 11.60 -11.93 7.95
C TYR A 80 12.79 -11.00 7.76
N ASP A 81 13.57 -11.23 6.69
CA ASP A 81 14.53 -10.26 6.21
C ASP A 81 13.79 -9.19 5.38
N PRO A 82 13.82 -7.91 5.77
CA PRO A 82 13.19 -6.84 5.01
C PRO A 82 13.80 -6.64 3.60
N ARG A 83 15.02 -7.13 3.34
CA ARG A 83 15.69 -7.03 2.03
C ARG A 83 15.15 -8.03 1.00
N GLU A 84 14.58 -9.15 1.47
CA GLU A 84 13.97 -10.18 0.62
C GLU A 84 12.48 -9.92 0.36
N ALA A 85 11.86 -9.06 1.17
CA ALA A 85 10.44 -8.79 1.10
C ALA A 85 10.10 -7.74 0.03
N LYS A 86 9.11 -8.04 -0.80
CA LYS A 86 8.38 -7.06 -1.60
C LYS A 86 7.19 -6.55 -0.80
N VAL A 87 7.09 -5.23 -0.63
CA VAL A 87 5.90 -4.64 0.01
C VAL A 87 4.78 -4.55 -1.02
N LEU A 88 3.63 -5.10 -0.67
CA LEU A 88 2.37 -4.94 -1.39
C LEU A 88 1.48 -3.98 -0.62
N LEU A 89 1.08 -2.90 -1.29
CA LEU A 89 0.16 -1.91 -0.77
C LEU A 89 -1.18 -2.08 -1.49
N SER A 90 -2.22 -2.39 -0.74
CA SER A 90 -3.59 -2.31 -1.25
C SER A 90 -4.07 -0.88 -1.08
N ILE A 91 -4.47 -0.26 -2.19
CA ILE A 91 -4.98 1.10 -2.23
C ILE A 91 -6.47 1.02 -2.54
N ARG A 92 -7.29 1.67 -1.72
CA ARG A 92 -8.74 1.81 -1.95
C ARG A 92 -9.11 3.26 -2.20
N ALA A 93 -10.09 3.46 -3.06
CA ALA A 93 -10.82 4.72 -3.15
C ALA A 93 -11.68 4.89 -1.88
N VAL A 94 -11.58 6.06 -1.25
CA VAL A 94 -12.38 6.45 -0.08
C VAL A 94 -13.64 7.22 -0.50
N SER A 95 -13.63 7.75 -1.72
CA SER A 95 -14.75 8.44 -2.31
C SER A 95 -15.25 7.69 -3.54
N ASP A 96 -16.58 7.70 -3.69
CA ASP A 96 -17.31 7.35 -4.91
C ASP A 96 -16.80 8.10 -6.16
N VAL A 97 -16.05 9.19 -5.97
CA VAL A 97 -15.50 10.06 -7.02
C VAL A 97 -14.34 9.43 -7.80
N LEU A 98 -13.53 8.56 -7.21
CA LEU A 98 -12.41 7.92 -7.96
C LEU A 98 -12.85 6.76 -8.84
N TYR A 99 -13.97 6.12 -8.51
CA TYR A 99 -14.57 5.11 -9.39
C TYR A 99 -15.01 5.72 -10.74
N ALA A 100 -15.14 7.05 -10.80
CA ALA A 100 -15.42 7.80 -12.01
C ALA A 100 -14.19 8.15 -12.86
N MET A 101 -12.99 8.08 -12.29
CA MET A 101 -11.78 8.66 -12.91
C MET A 101 -11.06 7.73 -13.86
N ASN A 102 -11.68 6.61 -14.17
CA ASN A 102 -11.15 5.60 -15.04
C ASN A 102 -12.07 5.48 -16.25
N ASP A 103 -11.54 5.71 -17.45
CA ASP A 103 -12.03 5.12 -18.70
C ASP A 103 -11.99 3.56 -18.68
N ILE A 104 -11.90 2.95 -17.49
CA ILE A 104 -12.01 1.52 -17.21
C ILE A 104 -13.50 1.11 -17.16
N GLU A 105 -14.43 1.87 -17.76
CA GLU A 105 -15.74 1.29 -18.14
C GLU A 105 -15.53 -0.05 -18.89
N TYR A 106 -14.41 -0.20 -19.61
CA TYR A 106 -14.05 -1.39 -20.38
C TYR A 106 -13.54 -2.62 -19.59
N ARG A 107 -13.40 -2.59 -18.25
CA ARG A 107 -12.97 -3.80 -17.49
C ARG A 107 -13.93 -4.26 -16.38
N TYR A 108 -15.03 -3.56 -16.16
CA TYR A 108 -16.02 -3.97 -15.16
C TYR A 108 -17.11 -4.80 -15.81
N ASN A 109 -17.06 -6.12 -15.59
CA ASN A 109 -18.17 -6.99 -15.91
C ASN A 109 -19.12 -7.04 -14.71
N GLU A 110 -20.27 -6.38 -14.82
CA GLU A 110 -21.28 -6.34 -13.75
C GLU A 110 -21.77 -7.74 -13.34
N ASN A 111 -21.80 -8.71 -14.26
CA ASN A 111 -22.17 -10.10 -13.93
C ASN A 111 -21.14 -10.77 -13.00
N ALA A 112 -19.87 -10.38 -13.09
CA ALA A 112 -18.80 -10.92 -12.28
C ALA A 112 -18.61 -10.15 -10.96
N MET A 113 -18.78 -8.82 -10.99
CA MET A 113 -18.41 -7.95 -9.86
C MET A 113 -19.60 -7.37 -9.10
N ARG A 114 -20.79 -7.34 -9.71
CA ARG A 114 -22.06 -6.91 -9.08
C ARG A 114 -21.98 -5.54 -8.39
N MET A 115 -21.17 -4.63 -8.91
CA MET A 115 -20.85 -3.36 -8.24
C MET A 115 -22.02 -2.38 -8.29
N ILE A 116 -22.80 -2.39 -9.37
CA ILE A 116 -24.04 -1.62 -9.45
C ILE A 116 -25.06 -2.24 -8.48
N GLN A 117 -25.19 -3.56 -8.49
CA GLN A 117 -26.08 -4.28 -7.57
C GLN A 117 -25.77 -3.97 -6.09
N TYR A 118 -24.49 -3.94 -5.71
CA TYR A 118 -24.04 -3.63 -4.35
C TYR A 118 -23.93 -2.13 -4.06
N LYS A 119 -24.34 -1.26 -5.00
CA LYS A 119 -24.30 0.21 -4.87
C LYS A 119 -22.91 0.76 -4.57
N THR A 120 -21.87 0.04 -4.97
CA THR A 120 -20.47 0.45 -4.84
C THR A 120 -20.00 1.24 -6.07
N TYR A 121 -20.79 1.24 -7.15
CA TYR A 121 -20.57 2.02 -8.37
C TYR A 121 -21.87 2.66 -8.87
N ASN A 122 -21.80 3.92 -9.32
CA ASN A 122 -22.93 4.63 -9.93
C ASN A 122 -22.51 5.22 -11.28
N PRO A 123 -22.97 4.64 -12.42
CA PRO A 123 -22.57 5.06 -13.76
C PRO A 123 -23.00 6.49 -14.11
N GLU A 124 -24.15 6.96 -13.61
CA GLU A 124 -24.65 8.31 -13.90
C GLU A 124 -23.83 9.41 -13.22
N LYS A 125 -23.26 9.09 -12.06
CA LYS A 125 -22.37 9.99 -11.31
C LYS A 125 -20.95 9.96 -11.85
N SER A 126 -20.51 8.84 -12.41
CA SER A 126 -19.16 8.68 -12.94
C SER A 126 -18.95 9.39 -14.26
N GLN A 127 -19.90 9.28 -15.19
CA GLN A 127 -19.79 9.90 -16.53
C GLN A 127 -19.74 11.43 -16.52
N LYS A 128 -20.09 12.07 -15.40
CA LYS A 128 -20.19 13.54 -15.28
C LYS A 128 -18.97 14.20 -14.63
N ARG A 129 -17.94 13.46 -14.24
CA ARG A 129 -16.78 14.03 -13.53
C ARG A 129 -15.49 13.86 -14.33
N PRO A 130 -14.78 14.95 -14.67
CA PRO A 130 -13.51 14.86 -15.38
C PRO A 130 -12.43 14.22 -14.50
N PHE A 131 -11.46 13.57 -15.13
CA PHE A 131 -10.25 13.08 -14.47
C PHE A 131 -9.59 14.20 -13.67
N ASN A 132 -9.40 13.99 -12.36
CA ASN A 132 -8.71 14.92 -11.50
C ASN A 132 -7.25 14.54 -11.30
N ALA A 133 -6.36 15.18 -12.06
CA ALA A 133 -4.91 14.98 -11.92
C ALA A 133 -4.34 15.34 -10.53
N LYS A 134 -5.15 15.91 -9.63
CA LYS A 134 -4.76 16.38 -8.29
C LYS A 134 -5.12 15.42 -7.14
N ALA A 135 -5.74 14.28 -7.46
CA ALA A 135 -6.24 13.30 -6.49
C ALA A 135 -5.29 12.09 -6.31
N HIS A 136 -4.00 12.23 -6.61
CA HIS A 136 -3.05 11.14 -6.51
C HIS A 136 -2.64 10.88 -5.05
N LEU A 137 -2.33 9.62 -4.74
CA LEU A 137 -1.62 9.25 -3.52
C LEU A 137 -0.12 9.27 -3.81
N TYR A 138 0.61 10.14 -3.12
CA TYR A 138 2.07 10.19 -3.18
C TYR A 138 2.67 9.52 -1.95
N ILE A 139 3.39 8.42 -2.16
CA ILE A 139 4.19 7.79 -1.11
C ILE A 139 5.62 8.29 -1.24
N ARG A 140 6.04 9.14 -0.30
CA ARG A 140 7.39 9.71 -0.25
C ARG A 140 8.41 8.69 0.25
N LYS A 141 8.06 7.98 1.31
CA LYS A 141 9.01 7.10 2.01
C LYS A 141 8.33 5.81 2.44
N LEU A 142 9.03 4.70 2.23
CA LEU A 142 8.63 3.37 2.68
C LEU A 142 9.75 2.81 3.55
N GLU A 143 9.45 2.51 4.80
CA GLU A 143 10.37 1.94 5.78
C GLU A 143 9.88 0.54 6.14
N VAL A 144 10.76 -0.46 6.05
CA VAL A 144 10.46 -1.86 6.36
C VAL A 144 11.49 -2.36 7.37
N LYS A 145 11.01 -2.93 8.47
CA LYS A 145 11.87 -3.49 9.51
C LYS A 145 11.40 -4.89 9.86
N GLY A 146 12.25 -5.89 9.69
CA GLY A 146 12.04 -7.23 10.24
C GLY A 146 12.53 -7.33 11.69
N ASP A 147 12.18 -8.41 12.38
CA ASP A 147 12.64 -8.63 13.75
C ASP A 147 14.17 -8.76 13.84
N GLY A 148 14.79 -8.03 14.78
CA GLY A 148 16.25 -7.99 14.96
C GLY A 148 17.05 -7.45 13.76
N THR A 149 16.40 -6.87 12.74
CA THR A 149 17.07 -6.38 11.52
C THR A 149 17.13 -4.85 11.45
N ASP A 150 18.04 -4.35 10.63
CA ASP A 150 18.10 -2.93 10.26
C ASP A 150 16.88 -2.52 9.43
N ILE A 151 16.52 -1.24 9.52
CA ILE A 151 15.44 -0.67 8.72
C ILE A 151 15.90 -0.52 7.28
N VAL A 152 15.20 -1.17 6.35
CA VAL A 152 15.33 -0.91 4.92
C VAL A 152 14.44 0.27 4.57
N THR A 153 15.03 1.30 3.96
CA THR A 153 14.32 2.53 3.60
C THR A 153 14.37 2.74 2.09
N TYR A 154 13.20 3.01 1.51
CA TYR A 154 13.03 3.53 0.17
C TYR A 154 12.50 4.96 0.28
N ASP A 155 13.28 5.94 -0.17
CA ASP A 155 12.92 7.35 -0.09
C ASP A 155 13.01 7.98 -1.49
N ALA A 156 12.00 8.76 -1.84
CA ALA A 156 11.92 9.56 -3.05
C ALA A 156 12.99 10.67 -3.15
N GLY A 157 13.66 11.01 -2.05
CA GLY A 157 14.74 12.00 -2.00
C GLY A 157 14.28 13.47 -1.88
N ASP A 158 15.25 14.38 -1.75
CA ASP A 158 15.07 15.75 -1.25
C ASP A 158 14.33 16.71 -2.20
N ASN A 159 14.29 16.43 -3.50
CA ASN A 159 13.52 17.25 -4.44
C ASN A 159 12.00 17.04 -4.30
N GLY A 160 11.57 16.08 -3.47
CA GLY A 160 10.18 15.89 -3.04
C GLY A 160 9.18 15.63 -4.17
N CYS A 161 9.66 15.52 -5.40
CA CYS A 161 8.90 15.38 -6.63
C CYS A 161 9.79 14.72 -7.68
N PHE A 162 9.27 13.67 -8.32
CA PHE A 162 10.07 12.76 -9.12
C PHE A 162 10.59 13.35 -10.41
N THR A 163 11.80 12.95 -10.76
CA THR A 163 12.42 13.10 -12.09
C THR A 163 11.78 12.20 -13.16
N SER A 164 10.88 11.28 -12.77
CA SER A 164 10.22 10.30 -13.65
C SER A 164 8.70 10.17 -13.38
N TRP A 165 7.97 11.29 -13.42
CA TRP A 165 6.50 11.23 -13.53
C TRP A 165 6.10 10.20 -14.62
N PRO A 166 5.14 9.28 -14.36
CA PRO A 166 4.23 9.19 -13.20
C PRO A 166 4.63 8.17 -12.12
N ASN A 167 5.81 7.55 -12.19
CA ASN A 167 6.01 6.21 -11.62
C ASN A 167 5.91 6.08 -10.09
N TYR A 168 5.87 7.16 -9.33
CA TYR A 168 5.79 7.12 -7.88
C TYR A 168 4.53 7.79 -7.31
N MET A 169 3.57 8.08 -8.18
CA MET A 169 2.22 8.52 -7.81
C MET A 169 1.25 7.39 -8.11
N ILE A 170 0.32 7.17 -7.18
CA ILE A 170 -0.76 6.20 -7.37
C ILE A 170 -2.02 7.00 -7.71
N ALA A 171 -2.52 6.82 -8.92
CA ALA A 171 -3.69 7.54 -9.44
C ALA A 171 -5.03 6.84 -9.14
N ASP A 172 -5.00 5.59 -8.69
CA ASP A 172 -6.19 4.75 -8.61
C ASP A 172 -6.09 3.65 -7.52
N HIS A 173 -7.22 3.00 -7.24
CA HIS A 173 -7.29 1.80 -6.42
C HIS A 173 -6.59 0.60 -7.08
N GLY A 174 -6.12 -0.33 -6.27
CA GLY A 174 -5.43 -1.54 -6.75
C GLY A 174 -4.42 -2.07 -5.76
N ILE A 175 -3.64 -3.06 -6.20
CA ILE A 175 -2.52 -3.59 -5.44
C ILE A 175 -1.25 -3.07 -6.12
N TYR A 176 -0.35 -2.48 -5.34
CA TYR A 176 0.88 -1.87 -5.85
C TYR A 176 2.09 -2.45 -5.12
N THR A 177 3.21 -2.55 -5.83
CA THR A 177 4.51 -2.86 -5.23
C THR A 177 5.55 -1.84 -5.64
N PHE A 178 6.54 -1.62 -4.77
CA PHE A 178 7.65 -0.74 -5.07
C PHE A 178 8.78 -1.51 -5.78
N VAL A 179 9.22 -0.98 -6.91
CA VAL A 179 10.37 -1.47 -7.67
C VAL A 179 11.42 -0.38 -7.68
N ASP A 180 12.60 -0.68 -7.13
CA ASP A 180 13.70 0.30 -7.05
C ASP A 180 14.02 0.90 -8.41
N LYS A 181 14.26 2.22 -8.45
CA LYS A 181 14.48 3.06 -9.64
C LYS A 181 13.33 3.14 -10.65
N VAL A 182 12.32 2.28 -10.55
CA VAL A 182 11.10 2.33 -11.37
C VAL A 182 10.06 3.16 -10.63
N GLY A 183 9.65 2.74 -9.43
CA GLY A 183 8.57 3.34 -8.64
C GLY A 183 7.48 2.33 -8.24
N TYR A 184 6.26 2.80 -8.02
CA TYR A 184 5.09 1.98 -7.73
C TYR A 184 4.49 1.39 -9.02
N THR A 185 4.52 0.07 -9.10
CA THR A 185 3.92 -0.68 -10.21
C THR A 185 2.65 -1.37 -9.74
N ARG A 186 1.57 -1.27 -10.53
CA ARG A 186 0.33 -1.98 -10.26
C ARG A 186 0.54 -3.46 -10.53
N VAL A 187 0.18 -4.28 -9.56
CA VAL A 187 0.22 -5.72 -9.63
C VAL A 187 -1.09 -6.23 -10.21
N TYR A 188 -1.01 -7.01 -11.29
CA TYR A 188 -2.13 -7.76 -11.84
C TYR A 188 -1.94 -9.25 -11.57
N PHE A 189 -3.03 -9.92 -11.22
CA PHE A 189 -3.09 -11.38 -11.26
C PHE A 189 -3.54 -11.77 -12.68
N ASP A 190 -2.65 -12.37 -13.45
CA ASP A 190 -2.99 -12.98 -14.74
C ASP A 190 -3.00 -14.51 -14.60
N PRO A 191 -4.18 -15.16 -14.57
CA PRO A 191 -4.30 -16.60 -14.48
C PRO A 191 -4.08 -17.27 -15.86
N ALA A 192 -2.99 -16.97 -16.56
CA ALA A 192 -2.68 -17.61 -17.84
C ALA A 192 -2.14 -19.05 -17.68
N VAL A 193 -1.66 -19.42 -16.48
CA VAL A 193 -1.11 -20.75 -16.15
C VAL A 193 -1.42 -21.13 -14.69
N PRO A 194 -1.50 -22.43 -14.34
CA PRO A 194 -1.59 -22.88 -12.94
C PRO A 194 -0.38 -22.38 -12.13
N GLY A 195 -0.64 -21.48 -11.17
CA GLY A 195 0.35 -20.87 -10.30
C GLY A 195 0.29 -19.35 -10.30
N GLU A 196 0.55 -18.74 -9.14
CA GLU A 196 0.48 -17.28 -8.96
C GLU A 196 1.80 -16.64 -9.41
N TYR A 197 1.81 -16.05 -10.60
CA TYR A 197 2.95 -15.27 -11.12
C TYR A 197 2.64 -13.78 -11.00
N LEU A 198 3.63 -13.00 -10.59
CA LEU A 198 3.55 -11.55 -10.61
C LEU A 198 4.32 -11.04 -11.81
N MET A 199 3.61 -10.41 -12.74
CA MET A 199 4.25 -9.67 -13.82
C MET A 199 4.37 -8.21 -13.38
N PRO A 200 5.59 -7.69 -13.15
CA PRO A 200 5.81 -6.25 -13.23
C PRO A 200 5.65 -5.87 -14.71
N ASN A 201 4.72 -4.96 -15.02
CA ASN A 201 4.71 -4.26 -16.30
C ASN A 201 5.72 -3.11 -16.25
#